data_AF-A0AAJ3YXU9-F1
#
_entry.id   AF-A0AAJ3YXU9-F1
#
_cell.length_a   1.000
_cell.length_b   1.000
_cell.length_c   1.000
_cell.angle_alpha   90.00
_cell.angle_beta   90.00
_cell.angle_gamma   90.00
#
_symmetry.space_group_name_H-M   'P 1'
#
loop_
_entity.id
_entity.type
_entity.pdbx_description
1 polymer ?
#
loop_
_entity_poly.entity_id
_entity_poly.type
_entity_poly.pdbx_seq_one_letter_code
_entity_poly.pdbx_strand_id
1 'polypeptide(L)'
;MDNSPSVRTLIFSAHVQRLKELLSKLPDESITNEELRELAKLHIECIEMSAHVVEEANRILLEANLIPDSDTKEMNELLHKIKESNKGKKYF
;
A
#
# COMPACT_ATOMS: atom_id res chain seq x y z
N MET A 1 14.41 -6.57 -27.56
CA MET A 1 13.44 -6.28 -26.50
C MET A 1 13.66 -4.84 -26.10
N ASP A 2 12.61 -4.04 -26.14
CA ASP A 2 12.65 -2.66 -25.69
C ASP A 2 12.78 -2.69 -24.16
N ASN A 3 13.96 -2.33 -23.64
CA ASN A 3 14.28 -2.37 -22.20
C ASN A 3 13.82 -1.10 -21.48
N SER A 4 12.97 -0.29 -22.14
CA SER A 4 12.42 0.91 -21.55
C SER A 4 11.45 0.54 -20.41
N PRO A 5 11.65 1.05 -19.19
CA PRO A 5 10.79 0.73 -18.07
C PRO A 5 9.37 1.23 -18.35
N SER A 6 8.38 0.40 -18.01
CA SER A 6 6.98 0.79 -18.15
C SER A 6 6.69 2.07 -17.36
N VAL A 7 5.73 2.87 -17.81
CA VAL A 7 5.27 4.08 -17.08
C VAL A 7 4.89 3.73 -15.64
N ARG A 8 4.26 2.58 -15.42
CA ARG A 8 3.91 2.09 -14.09
C ARG A 8 5.15 1.83 -13.22
N THR A 9 6.20 1.24 -13.79
CA THR A 9 7.49 1.03 -13.12
C THR A 9 8.15 2.35 -12.73
N LEU A 10 8.08 3.36 -13.60
CA LEU A 10 8.62 4.69 -13.33
C LEU A 10 7.88 5.39 -12.19
N ILE A 11 6.54 5.34 -12.20
CA ILE A 11 5.69 5.89 -11.12
C ILE A 11 6.01 5.22 -9.78
N PHE A 12 6.05 3.88 -9.76
CA PHE A 12 6.37 3.14 -8.54
C PHE A 12 7.76 3.49 -8.01
N SER A 13 8.76 3.60 -8.89
CA SER A 13 10.12 3.96 -8.51
C SER A 13 10.20 5.36 -7.91
N ALA A 14 9.45 6.32 -8.48
CA ALA A 14 9.37 7.68 -7.94
C ALA A 14 8.70 7.69 -6.55
N HIS A 15 7.60 6.94 -6.37
CA HIS A 15 6.93 6.83 -5.06
C HIS A 15 7.83 6.20 -4.00
N VAL A 16 8.58 5.15 -4.35
CA VAL A 16 9.55 4.51 -3.44
C VAL A 16 10.70 5.46 -3.09
N GLN A 17 11.22 6.23 -4.04
CA GLN A 17 12.25 7.23 -3.74
C GLN A 17 11.73 8.31 -2.79
N ARG A 18 10.54 8.84 -3.06
CA ARG A 18 9.92 9.86 -2.20
C ARG A 18 9.63 9.31 -0.80
N LEU A 19 9.17 8.06 -0.68
CA LEU A 19 8.97 7.39 0.60
C LEU A 19 10.29 7.31 1.39
N LYS A 20 11.40 6.94 0.75
CA LYS A 20 12.73 6.89 1.40
C LYS A 20 13.17 8.26 1.90
N GLU A 21 12.98 9.32 1.11
CA GLU A 21 13.27 10.69 1.53
C GLU A 21 12.47 11.08 2.77
N LEU A 22 11.16 10.86 2.77
CA LEU A 22 10.29 11.22 3.88
C LEU A 22 10.60 10.41 5.15
N LEU A 23 10.85 9.10 5.00
CA LEU A 23 11.26 8.25 6.12
C LEU A 23 12.61 8.65 6.72
N SER A 24 13.54 9.16 5.90
CA SER A 24 14.85 9.63 6.39
C SER A 24 14.76 10.87 7.27
N LYS A 25 13.65 11.63 7.20
CA LYS A 25 13.41 12.83 8.01
C LYS A 25 12.79 12.54 9.38
N LEU A 26 12.27 11.33 9.60
CA LEU A 26 11.63 10.94 10.86
C LEU A 26 12.58 10.95 12.06
N PRO A 27 13.81 10.39 11.98
CA PRO A 27 14.73 10.36 13.13
C PRO A 27 15.18 11.76 13.56
N ASP A 28 15.25 12.70 12.61
CA ASP A 28 15.74 14.05 12.83
C ASP A 28 14.61 15.04 13.19
N GLU A 29 13.37 14.56 13.36
CA GLU A 29 12.15 15.35 13.61
C GLU A 29 11.95 16.54 12.66
N SER A 30 12.60 16.50 11.49
CA SER A 30 12.61 17.57 10.49
C SER A 30 11.42 17.50 9.54
N ILE A 31 10.59 16.46 9.69
CA ILE A 31 9.41 16.25 8.87
C ILE A 31 8.29 17.23 9.23
N THR A 32 7.70 17.85 8.22
CA THR A 32 6.55 18.74 8.40
C THR A 32 5.23 17.95 8.46
N ASN A 33 4.16 18.56 8.99
CA ASN A 33 2.82 17.95 8.99
C ASN A 33 2.30 17.65 7.57
N GLU A 34 2.64 18.49 6.59
CA GLU A 34 2.30 18.29 5.17
C GLU A 34 2.99 17.04 4.63
N GLU A 35 4.29 16.91 4.88
CA GLU A 35 5.11 15.76 4.50
C GLU A 35 4.70 14.47 5.23
N LEU A 36 4.23 14.57 6.48
CA LEU A 36 3.70 13.44 7.22
C LEU A 36 2.39 12.92 6.58
N ARG A 37 1.54 13.84 6.12
CA ARG A 37 0.32 13.50 5.37
C ARG A 37 0.64 12.93 3.99
N GLU A 38 1.66 13.47 3.32
CA GLU A 38 2.19 12.93 2.06
C GLU A 38 2.72 11.50 2.25
N LEU A 39 3.51 11.27 3.30
CA LEU A 39 4.07 9.97 3.66
C LEU A 39 2.95 8.93 3.86
N ALA A 40 1.89 9.29 4.58
CA ALA A 40 0.74 8.41 4.79
C ALA A 40 0.05 8.03 3.48
N LYS A 41 -0.14 8.98 2.55
CA LYS A 41 -0.73 8.71 1.23
C LYS A 41 0.17 7.82 0.37
N LEU A 42 1.45 8.16 0.26
CA LEU A 42 2.43 7.40 -0.52
C LEU A 42 2.59 5.97 -0.02
N HIS A 43 2.53 5.76 1.29
CA HIS A 43 2.59 4.43 1.87
C HIS A 43 1.39 3.57 1.45
N ILE A 44 0.17 4.13 1.48
CA ILE A 44 -1.05 3.44 1.01
C ILE A 44 -0.92 3.09 -0.47
N GLU A 45 -0.54 4.05 -1.32
CA GLU A 45 -0.39 3.83 -2.76
C GLU A 45 0.69 2.77 -3.08
N CYS A 46 1.79 2.74 -2.32
CA CYS A 46 2.82 1.71 -2.48
C CYS A 46 2.32 0.31 -2.08
N ILE A 47 1.51 0.20 -1.02
CA ILE A 47 0.88 -1.06 -0.61
C ILE A 47 -0.10 -1.54 -1.68
N GLU A 48 -0.97 -0.67 -2.18
CA GLU A 48 -1.94 -1.01 -3.24
C GLU A 48 -1.24 -1.49 -4.52
N MET A 49 -0.22 -0.76 -4.97
CA MET A 49 0.57 -1.17 -6.15
C MET A 49 1.28 -2.50 -5.92
N SER A 50 1.79 -2.75 -4.71
CA SER A 50 2.45 -4.02 -4.37
C SER A 50 1.45 -5.17 -4.31
N ALA A 51 0.26 -4.95 -3.76
CA ALA A 51 -0.81 -5.94 -3.71
C ALA A 51 -1.26 -6.33 -5.12
N HIS A 52 -1.41 -5.37 -6.03
CA HIS A 52 -1.70 -5.65 -7.45
C HIS A 52 -0.59 -6.46 -8.12
N VAL A 53 0.69 -6.17 -7.86
CA VAL A 53 1.80 -6.97 -8.41
C VAL A 53 1.79 -8.39 -7.86
N VAL A 54 1.47 -8.56 -6.57
CA VAL A 54 1.34 -9.90 -5.95
C VAL A 54 0.14 -10.65 -6.53
N GLU A 55 -1.00 -10.01 -6.69
CA GLU A 55 -2.20 -10.59 -7.32
C GLU A 55 -1.92 -11.01 -8.78
N GLU A 56 -1.29 -10.13 -9.56
CA GLU A 56 -0.86 -10.39 -10.92
C GLU A 56 0.13 -11.57 -10.97
N ALA A 57 1.14 -11.58 -10.09
CA ALA A 57 2.10 -12.66 -9.98
C ALA A 57 1.44 -13.98 -9.56
N ASN A 58 0.49 -13.97 -8.64
CA ASN A 58 -0.26 -15.16 -8.23
C ASN A 58 -1.11 -15.69 -9.39
N ARG A 59 -1.79 -14.81 -10.12
CA ARG A 59 -2.57 -15.18 -11.31
C ARG A 59 -1.69 -15.78 -12.41
N ILE A 60 -0.50 -15.21 -12.63
CA ILE A 60 0.44 -15.66 -13.68
C ILE A 60 1.19 -16.93 -13.27
N LEU A 61 1.63 -17.04 -12.01
CA LEU A 61 2.52 -18.12 -11.56
C LEU A 61 1.78 -19.36 -11.08
N LEU A 62 0.52 -19.24 -10.65
CA LEU A 62 -0.14 -20.34 -9.93
C LEU A 62 -1.46 -20.83 -10.55
N GLU A 63 -2.06 -20.12 -11.51
CA GLU A 63 -3.43 -20.39 -12.02
C GLU A 63 -4.48 -20.61 -10.90
N ALA A 64 -4.17 -20.25 -9.65
CA ALA A 64 -4.95 -20.54 -8.47
C ALA A 64 -4.77 -19.38 -7.48
N ASN A 65 -5.89 -18.93 -6.92
CA ASN A 65 -5.90 -17.94 -5.84
C ASN A 65 -5.16 -18.55 -4.64
N LEU A 66 -3.95 -18.05 -4.32
CA LEU A 66 -3.16 -18.47 -3.15
C LEU A 66 -3.93 -18.38 -1.84
N ILE A 67 -4.86 -17.43 -1.79
CA ILE A 67 -5.80 -17.23 -0.70
C ILE A 67 -7.19 -17.52 -1.28
N PRO A 68 -7.89 -18.55 -0.79
CA PRO A 68 -9.26 -18.82 -1.19
C PRO A 68 -10.15 -17.57 -1.06
N ASP A 69 -11.09 -17.40 -2.00
CA ASP A 69 -12.03 -16.26 -1.99
C ASP A 69 -12.85 -16.20 -0.69
N SER A 70 -13.13 -17.36 -0.08
CA SER A 70 -13.76 -17.46 1.24
C SER A 70 -13.00 -16.71 2.32
N ASP A 71 -11.69 -16.88 2.35
CA ASP A 71 -10.81 -16.37 3.38
C ASP A 71 -10.65 -14.86 3.20
N THR A 72 -10.58 -14.41 1.94
CA THR A 72 -10.55 -12.98 1.59
C THR A 72 -11.87 -12.29 1.99
N LYS A 73 -13.01 -12.96 1.80
CA LYS A 73 -14.32 -12.44 2.18
C LYS A 73 -14.47 -12.33 3.69
N GLU A 74 -14.05 -13.36 4.43
CA GLU A 74 -14.09 -13.36 5.90
C GLU A 74 -13.20 -12.26 6.48
N MET A 75 -11.98 -12.10 5.97
CA MET A 75 -11.08 -11.02 6.38
C MET A 75 -11.69 -9.62 6.14
N ASN A 76 -12.33 -9.41 4.98
CA ASN A 76 -13.00 -8.15 4.69
C ASN A 76 -14.19 -7.87 5.62
N GLU A 77 -14.98 -8.88 5.98
CA GLU A 77 -16.07 -8.74 6.95
C GLU A 77 -15.56 -8.38 8.35
N LEU A 78 -14.45 -8.98 8.78
CA LEU A 78 -13.81 -8.67 10.05
C LEU A 78 -13.26 -7.23 10.07
N LEU A 79 -12.59 -6.79 9.00
CA LEU A 79 -12.12 -5.42 8.86
C LEU A 79 -13.27 -4.40 8.85
N HIS A 80 -14.37 -4.73 8.17
CA HIS A 80 -15.57 -3.90 8.18
C HIS A 80 -16.16 -3.79 9.60
N LYS A 81 -16.25 -4.91 10.34
CA LYS A 81 -16.69 -4.90 11.74
C LYS A 81 -15.79 -4.05 12.63
N ILE A 82 -14.47 -4.11 12.44
CA ILE A 82 -13.51 -3.27 13.19
C ILE A 82 -13.70 -1.79 12.85
N LYS A 83 -13.85 -1.44 11.57
CA LYS A 83 -14.10 -0.08 11.10
C LYS A 83 -15.41 0.49 11.66
N GLU A 84 -16.49 -0.30 11.64
CA GLU A 84 -17.79 0.06 12.21
C GLU A 84 -17.71 0.19 13.74
N SER A 85 -16.99 -0.70 14.41
CA SER A 85 -16.79 -0.65 15.87
C SER A 85 -15.93 0.55 16.32
N ASN A 86 -15.12 1.10 15.41
CA ASN A 86 -14.32 2.31 15.64
C ASN A 86 -15.01 3.59 15.17
N LYS A 87 -16.11 3.53 14.39
CA LYS A 87 -16.97 4.69 14.10
C LYS A 87 -17.72 5.10 15.36
N GLY A 88 -17.12 5.99 16.15
CA GLY A 88 -17.71 6.54 17.38
C GLY A 88 -16.72 6.60 18.54
N LYS A 89 -15.62 5.85 18.47
CA LYS A 89 -14.47 6.04 19.36
C LYS A 89 -13.59 7.12 18.75
N LYS A 90 -13.82 8.37 19.14
CA LYS A 90 -12.77 9.41 19.08
C LYS A 90 -11.63 8.90 19.96
N TYR A 91 -10.64 8.26 19.37
CA TYR A 91 -9.34 8.22 20.00
C TYR A 91 -8.80 9.65 19.88
N PHE A 92 -8.68 10.30 21.04
CA PHE A 92 -7.98 11.57 21.22
C PHE A 92 -6.52 11.43 20.83
#